data_AF-B3T282-F1
#
_entry.id   AF-B3T282-F1
#
_cell.length_a   1.000
_cell.length_b   1.000
_cell.length_c   1.000
_cell.angle_alpha   90.00
_cell.angle_beta   90.00
_cell.angle_gamma   90.00
#
_symmetry.space_group_name_H-M   'P 1'
#
loop_
_entity.id
_entity.type
_entity.pdbx_description
1 polymer ?
#
loop_
_entity_poly.entity_id
_entity_poly.type
_entity_poly.pdbx_seq_one_letter_code
_entity_poly.pdbx_strand_id
1 'polypeptide(L)'
;MGDDLMQGRRRSSRSSRASRGVLGERRVITALFCDVTGSTTFAEQLDPEEWTEIMNEAFDYMIQPVVRYEGTVARLIGEGILAFFGAPLAAQIAKVEVAPTARRVAEANRLGGDDLIIFGGAGGNFFIEELRRGAVGTMPFACVPEMFRKVWDLYQDGKEAEAIQEFDRFVPLLKTLGQGMGKEVLRLRGVFKTVNVRHPASPPDDRTFNEMRTIVERLELTPASVA
;
A
#
# COMPACT_ATOMS: atom_id res chain seq x y z
N MET A 1 63.27 1.14 43.00
CA MET A 1 61.87 1.30 43.45
C MET A 1 61.05 1.32 42.18
N GLY A 2 60.44 0.22 41.70
CA GLY A 2 59.42 -0.58 42.39
C GLY A 2 58.17 0.31 42.54
N ASP A 3 56.95 -0.03 42.13
CA ASP A 3 56.35 -1.18 41.48
C ASP A 3 54.99 -0.67 40.92
N ASP A 4 54.38 -1.46 40.05
CA ASP A 4 52.95 -1.56 39.69
C ASP A 4 51.93 -0.50 40.13
N LEU A 5 51.08 -0.09 39.17
CA LEU A 5 49.61 -0.32 39.20
C LEU A 5 48.92 0.19 37.91
N MET A 6 48.40 -0.79 37.16
CA MET A 6 47.04 -0.83 36.57
C MET A 6 46.62 0.16 35.45
N GLN A 7 46.75 -0.35 34.23
CA GLN A 7 45.66 -0.58 33.25
C GLN A 7 44.39 0.30 33.31
N GLY A 8 44.09 0.95 32.19
CA GLY A 8 42.79 1.58 31.95
C GLY A 8 42.58 2.11 30.53
N ARG A 9 42.83 1.27 29.50
CA ARG A 9 42.38 1.55 28.12
C ARG A 9 40.86 1.67 28.12
N ARG A 10 40.32 2.89 28.00
CA ARG A 10 38.91 3.12 27.66
C ARG A 10 38.69 2.75 26.18
N ARG A 11 38.50 1.45 25.93
CA ARG A 11 37.72 0.98 24.77
C ARG A 11 36.30 1.48 24.98
N SER A 12 35.82 2.41 24.17
CA SER A 12 34.40 2.75 24.12
C SER A 12 33.65 1.58 23.48
N SER A 13 33.34 0.56 24.28
CA SER A 13 32.31 -0.41 23.97
C SER A 13 30.95 0.25 24.16
N ARG A 14 30.38 0.78 23.07
CA ARG A 14 28.93 0.90 22.94
C ARG A 14 28.50 0.00 21.80
N SER A 15 28.28 -1.25 22.19
CA SER A 15 27.18 -2.10 21.78
C SER A 15 26.70 -1.90 20.34
N SER A 16 27.12 -2.83 19.49
CA SER A 16 26.38 -3.27 18.32
C SER A 16 24.92 -3.57 18.72
N ARG A 17 24.02 -2.59 18.61
CA ARG A 17 22.61 -2.92 18.38
C ARG A 17 22.54 -3.34 16.94
N ALA A 18 22.64 -4.65 16.73
CA ALA A 18 22.07 -5.27 15.57
C ALA A 18 20.57 -4.89 15.55
N SER A 19 20.20 -3.89 14.76
CA SER A 19 18.86 -3.84 14.19
C SER A 19 18.78 -4.98 13.18
N ARG A 20 18.68 -6.21 13.70
CA ARG A 20 18.04 -7.29 12.94
C ARG A 20 16.71 -6.70 12.52
N GLY A 21 16.46 -6.66 11.21
CA GLY A 21 15.20 -6.21 10.65
C GLY A 21 14.06 -6.75 11.51
N VAL A 22 13.21 -5.84 11.99
CA VAL A 22 12.00 -6.20 12.70
C VAL A 22 11.11 -6.85 11.66
N LEU A 23 11.29 -8.16 11.48
CA LEU A 23 10.26 -9.04 10.94
C LEU A 23 8.99 -8.69 11.70
N GLY A 24 7.98 -8.20 10.97
CA GLY A 24 6.77 -7.63 11.55
C GLY A 24 6.27 -8.43 12.75
N GLU A 25 6.06 -7.74 13.87
CA GLU A 25 5.58 -8.36 15.10
C GLU A 25 4.07 -8.64 14.98
N ARG A 26 3.65 -9.88 15.29
CA ARG A 26 2.22 -10.16 15.55
C ARG A 26 1.90 -9.69 16.96
N ARG A 27 1.08 -8.65 17.07
CA ARG A 27 0.60 -8.11 18.35
C ARG A 27 -0.92 -8.09 18.38
N VAL A 28 -1.49 -8.33 19.56
CA VAL A 28 -2.92 -8.08 19.81
C VAL A 28 -3.12 -6.57 19.92
N ILE A 29 -3.98 -6.03 19.06
CA ILE A 29 -4.39 -4.62 19.09
C ILE A 29 -5.87 -4.52 19.39
N THR A 30 -6.30 -3.39 19.92
CA THR A 30 -7.72 -3.05 20.04
C THR A 30 -8.06 -1.98 19.01
N ALA A 31 -9.08 -2.25 18.19
CA ALA A 31 -9.65 -1.26 17.28
C ALA A 31 -10.94 -0.70 17.90
N LEU A 32 -11.06 0.61 17.95
CA LEU A 32 -12.26 1.33 18.37
C LEU A 32 -12.87 2.01 17.15
N PHE A 33 -14.14 1.71 16.89
CA PHE A 33 -15.01 2.50 16.02
C PHE A 33 -16.01 3.25 16.89
N CYS A 34 -16.11 4.55 16.68
CA CYS A 34 -17.06 5.43 17.36
C CYS A 34 -17.70 6.34 16.32
N ASP A 35 -19.02 6.47 16.35
CA ASP A 35 -19.80 7.19 15.34
C ASP A 35 -20.87 8.05 16.02
N VAL A 36 -21.26 9.14 15.38
CA VAL A 36 -22.30 10.06 15.86
C VAL A 36 -23.66 9.56 15.41
N THR A 37 -24.50 9.13 16.35
CA THR A 37 -25.85 8.65 16.05
C THR A 37 -26.76 9.78 15.59
N GLY A 38 -27.57 9.54 14.56
CA GLY A 38 -28.52 10.52 14.02
C GLY A 38 -27.90 11.58 13.10
N SER A 39 -26.59 11.47 12.82
CA SER A 39 -25.83 12.42 12.01
C SER A 39 -26.37 12.61 10.59
N THR A 40 -26.82 11.54 9.95
CA THR A 40 -27.37 11.60 8.57
C THR A 40 -28.61 12.48 8.47
N THR A 41 -29.51 12.42 9.46
CA THR A 41 -30.74 13.22 9.47
C THR A 41 -30.44 14.69 9.76
N PHE A 42 -29.40 14.98 10.55
CA PHE A 42 -28.98 16.34 10.85
C PHE A 42 -28.23 16.99 9.68
N ALA A 43 -27.38 16.24 8.97
CA ALA A 43 -26.63 16.73 7.81
C ALA A 43 -27.54 17.17 6.64
N GLU A 44 -28.75 16.61 6.52
CA GLU A 44 -29.72 16.98 5.49
C GLU A 44 -30.51 18.26 5.82
N GLN A 45 -30.50 18.71 7.08
CA GLN A 45 -31.33 19.80 7.57
C GLN A 45 -30.55 21.07 7.91
N LEU A 46 -29.22 20.98 7.96
CA LEU A 46 -28.34 22.08 8.36
C LEU A 46 -27.54 22.62 7.19
N ASP A 47 -27.19 23.90 7.28
CA ASP A 47 -26.25 24.47 6.34
C ASP A 47 -24.86 23.81 6.51
N PRO A 48 -24.09 23.60 5.42
CA PRO A 48 -22.83 22.88 5.47
C PRO A 48 -21.79 23.47 6.44
N GLU A 49 -21.80 24.78 6.65
CA GLU A 49 -20.90 25.47 7.58
C GLU A 49 -21.23 25.12 9.04
N GLU A 50 -22.51 25.19 9.42
CA GLU A 50 -22.99 24.81 10.76
C GLU A 50 -22.76 23.32 11.04
N TRP A 51 -23.00 22.45 10.04
CA TRP A 51 -22.72 21.02 10.16
C TRP A 51 -21.23 20.74 10.43
N THR A 52 -20.34 21.48 9.76
CA THR A 52 -18.90 21.34 9.93
C THR A 52 -18.45 21.74 11.33
N GLU A 53 -19.00 22.81 11.89
CA GLU A 53 -18.69 23.25 13.27
C GLU A 53 -19.11 22.20 14.30
N ILE A 54 -20.34 21.69 14.20
CA ILE A 54 -20.87 20.64 15.09
C ILE A 54 -20.00 19.38 15.03
N MET A 55 -19.61 18.97 13.82
CA MET A 55 -18.80 17.77 13.64
C MET A 55 -17.38 17.94 14.15
N ASN A 56 -16.77 19.12 14.04
CA ASN A 56 -15.45 19.39 14.62
C ASN A 56 -15.47 19.25 16.15
N GLU A 57 -16.50 19.80 16.82
CA GLU A 57 -16.67 19.64 18.27
C GLU A 57 -16.91 18.17 18.65
N ALA A 58 -17.71 17.44 17.87
CA ALA A 58 -17.96 16.02 18.09
C ALA A 58 -16.66 15.19 17.94
N PHE A 59 -15.83 15.50 16.94
CA PHE A 59 -14.52 14.86 16.78
C PHE A 59 -13.60 15.18 17.96
N ASP A 60 -13.50 16.43 18.39
CA ASP A 60 -12.67 16.79 19.55
C ASP A 60 -13.09 16.02 20.82
N TYR A 61 -14.40 15.88 21.04
CA TYR A 61 -14.95 15.09 22.14
C TYR A 61 -14.62 13.59 22.03
N MET A 62 -14.73 13.01 20.82
CA MET A 62 -14.42 11.59 20.58
C MET A 62 -12.91 11.29 20.65
N ILE A 63 -12.07 12.22 20.20
CA ILE A 63 -10.61 12.06 20.13
C ILE A 63 -9.97 12.18 21.52
N GLN A 64 -10.48 13.06 22.38
CA GLN A 64 -9.95 13.29 23.72
C GLN A 64 -9.73 12.00 24.54
N PRO A 65 -10.74 11.12 24.71
CA PRO A 65 -10.57 9.85 25.40
C PRO A 65 -9.55 8.93 24.72
N VAL A 66 -9.51 8.90 23.39
CA VAL A 66 -8.55 8.06 22.64
C VAL A 66 -7.13 8.46 23.01
N VAL A 67 -6.79 9.75 22.92
CA VAL A 67 -5.47 10.26 23.28
C VAL A 67 -5.17 10.04 24.76
N ARG A 68 -6.15 10.29 25.64
CA ARG A 68 -6.01 10.10 27.10
C ARG A 68 -5.64 8.67 27.48
N TYR A 69 -6.18 7.69 26.77
CA TYR A 69 -5.90 6.27 27.01
C TYR A 69 -4.80 5.70 26.09
N GLU A 70 -3.91 6.58 25.59
CA GLU A 70 -2.75 6.22 24.76
C GLU A 70 -3.12 5.47 23.47
N GLY A 71 -4.35 5.66 22.99
CA GLY A 71 -4.77 5.25 21.66
C GLY A 71 -4.31 6.26 20.61
N THR A 72 -4.33 5.84 19.35
CA THR A 72 -4.07 6.72 18.23
C THR A 72 -5.22 6.70 17.25
N VAL A 73 -5.71 7.88 16.87
CA VAL A 73 -6.71 8.05 15.82
C VAL A 73 -6.05 7.71 14.48
N ALA A 74 -6.47 6.62 13.86
CA ALA A 74 -5.91 6.16 12.60
C ALA A 74 -6.46 6.96 11.41
N ARG A 75 -7.75 7.28 11.45
CA ARG A 75 -8.45 8.11 10.45
C ARG A 75 -9.84 8.51 10.92
N LEU A 76 -10.36 9.59 10.35
CA LEU A 76 -11.77 9.94 10.36
C LEU A 76 -12.49 9.18 9.24
N ILE A 77 -13.71 8.71 9.48
CA ILE A 77 -14.53 7.93 8.52
C ILE A 77 -15.97 8.44 8.58
N GLY A 78 -16.36 9.25 7.61
CA GLY A 78 -17.66 9.92 7.66
C GLY A 78 -17.77 10.76 8.92
N GLU A 79 -18.79 10.47 9.73
CA GLU A 79 -19.10 11.16 10.99
C GLU A 79 -18.52 10.47 12.24
N GLY A 80 -17.62 9.49 12.03
CA GLY A 80 -17.01 8.71 13.09
C GLY A 80 -15.48 8.66 13.04
N ILE A 81 -14.89 8.07 14.08
CA ILE A 81 -13.46 7.86 14.21
C ILE A 81 -13.10 6.37 14.22
N LEU A 82 -11.95 6.05 13.63
CA LEU A 82 -11.25 4.79 13.83
C LEU A 82 -9.97 5.04 14.64
N ALA A 83 -9.84 4.36 15.77
CA ALA A 83 -8.66 4.43 16.62
C ALA A 83 -8.07 3.05 16.93
N PHE A 84 -6.76 3.01 17.18
CA PHE A 84 -6.03 1.81 17.60
C PHE A 84 -5.37 2.02 18.96
N PHE A 85 -5.43 1.00 19.81
CA PHE A 85 -4.70 0.93 21.08
C PHE A 85 -3.68 -0.20 21.04
N GLY A 86 -2.47 0.05 21.56
CA GLY A 86 -1.37 -0.93 21.57
C GLY A 86 -0.62 -1.07 20.23
N ALA A 87 -0.99 -0.29 19.21
CA ALA A 87 -0.29 -0.18 17.94
C ALA A 87 0.64 1.04 17.97
N PRO A 88 1.98 0.88 17.87
CA PRO A 88 2.85 2.03 17.68
C PRO A 88 2.52 2.68 16.33
N LEU A 89 1.99 3.90 16.34
CA LEU A 89 1.65 4.65 15.12
C LEU A 89 2.86 5.36 14.49
N ALA A 90 4.06 4.81 14.67
CA ALA A 90 5.07 4.99 13.64
C ALA A 90 4.55 4.13 12.48
N ALA A 91 3.94 4.76 11.48
CA ALA A 91 3.58 4.07 10.24
C ALA A 91 4.89 3.55 9.63
N GLN A 92 5.25 2.31 10.00
CA GLN A 92 6.45 1.64 9.53
C GLN A 92 6.27 1.21 8.07
N ILE A 93 5.08 1.37 7.49
CA ILE A 93 4.77 0.99 6.11
C ILE A 93 4.03 2.14 5.43
N ALA A 94 4.56 2.60 4.29
CA ALA A 94 3.89 3.56 3.41
C ALA A 94 3.60 2.93 2.06
N LYS A 95 2.38 3.11 1.57
CA LYS A 95 2.03 2.85 0.16
C LYS A 95 2.12 4.16 -0.61
N VAL A 96 3.01 4.23 -1.58
CA VAL A 96 3.25 5.45 -2.38
C VAL A 96 2.65 5.27 -3.77
N GLU A 97 1.57 5.97 -4.06
CA GLU A 97 0.84 5.82 -5.34
C GLU A 97 0.52 7.12 -6.08
N VAL A 98 0.87 8.28 -5.50
CA VAL A 98 0.61 9.58 -6.14
C VAL A 98 1.69 9.88 -7.18
N ALA A 99 1.28 10.11 -8.43
CA ALA A 99 2.17 10.43 -9.55
C ALA A 99 2.84 11.81 -9.39
N PRO A 100 4.16 11.96 -9.64
CA PRO A 100 5.13 10.93 -10.02
C PRO A 100 5.50 9.98 -8.86
N THR A 101 5.19 8.69 -8.99
CA THR A 101 5.31 7.70 -7.89
C THR A 101 6.77 7.41 -7.56
N ALA A 102 7.55 7.08 -8.58
CA ALA A 102 9.01 6.99 -8.59
C ALA A 102 9.69 8.05 -7.70
N ARG A 103 9.52 9.34 -8.02
CA ARG A 103 10.14 10.44 -7.25
C ARG A 103 9.69 10.45 -5.79
N ARG A 104 8.41 10.19 -5.52
CA ARG A 104 7.87 10.15 -4.16
C ARG A 104 8.38 8.95 -3.37
N VAL A 105 8.62 7.81 -4.00
CA VAL A 105 9.27 6.66 -3.36
C VAL A 105 10.68 7.03 -2.94
N ALA A 106 11.47 7.67 -3.82
CA ALA A 106 12.81 8.12 -3.45
C ALA A 106 12.80 9.12 -2.29
N GLU A 107 11.86 10.06 -2.28
CA GLU A 107 11.74 11.05 -1.21
C GLU A 107 11.29 10.42 0.11
N ALA A 108 10.31 9.52 0.07
CA ALA A 108 9.87 8.77 1.25
C ALA A 108 11.01 7.92 1.82
N ASN A 109 11.81 7.27 0.95
CA ASN A 109 12.94 6.45 1.37
C ASN A 109 14.03 7.32 2.03
N ARG A 110 14.31 8.49 1.46
CA ARG A 110 15.27 9.46 2.00
C ARG A 110 14.86 10.01 3.36
N LEU A 111 13.57 10.33 3.53
CA LEU A 111 13.04 10.93 4.77
C LEU A 111 12.79 9.89 5.87
N GLY A 112 12.31 8.71 5.50
CA GLY A 112 11.94 7.65 6.42
C GLY A 112 13.12 6.79 6.88
N GLY A 113 14.17 6.66 6.07
CA GLY A 113 15.33 5.83 6.40
C GLY A 113 14.96 4.39 6.74
N ASP A 114 15.69 3.78 7.68
CA ASP A 114 15.48 2.39 8.11
C ASP A 114 14.16 2.16 8.87
N ASP A 115 13.49 3.23 9.29
CA ASP A 115 12.26 3.17 10.08
C ASP A 115 10.99 3.11 9.20
N LEU A 116 11.12 3.25 7.87
CA LEU A 116 10.00 3.26 6.93
C LEU A 116 10.16 2.24 5.80
N ILE A 117 9.28 1.25 5.79
CA ILE A 117 9.10 0.28 4.71
C ILE A 117 8.20 0.90 3.64
N ILE A 118 8.64 0.88 2.38
CA ILE A 118 7.90 1.53 1.29
C ILE A 118 7.39 0.48 0.32
N PHE A 119 6.08 0.48 0.08
CA PHE A 119 5.47 -0.23 -1.04
C PHE A 119 5.10 0.76 -2.13
N GLY A 120 5.43 0.40 -3.36
CA GLY A 120 4.90 1.03 -4.55
C GLY A 120 3.37 0.84 -4.68
N GLY A 121 2.79 1.53 -5.65
CA GLY A 121 1.34 1.51 -5.88
C GLY A 121 1.01 1.76 -7.34
N ALA A 122 -0.08 2.52 -7.59
CA ALA A 122 -0.53 2.85 -8.94
C ALA A 122 -0.68 1.61 -9.85
N GLY A 123 -1.16 0.50 -9.29
CA GLY A 123 -1.34 -0.77 -10.01
C GLY A 123 -0.02 -1.49 -10.38
N GLY A 124 1.12 -1.01 -9.88
CA GLY A 124 2.44 -1.55 -10.20
C GLY A 124 3.02 -1.03 -11.52
N ASN A 125 2.45 0.04 -12.09
CA ASN A 125 2.89 0.60 -13.39
C ASN A 125 4.35 1.08 -13.41
N PHE A 126 4.93 1.38 -12.25
CA PHE A 126 6.30 1.89 -12.10
C PHE A 126 7.14 0.97 -11.22
N PHE A 127 6.88 -0.34 -11.24
CA PHE A 127 7.44 -1.27 -10.26
C PHE A 127 8.98 -1.27 -10.27
N ILE A 128 9.61 -1.41 -11.44
CA ILE A 128 11.07 -1.36 -11.58
C ILE A 128 11.63 -0.02 -11.09
N GLU A 129 11.00 1.08 -11.49
CA GLU A 129 11.37 2.44 -11.10
C GLU A 129 11.28 2.67 -9.60
N GLU A 130 10.28 2.09 -8.93
CA GLU A 130 10.05 2.20 -7.50
C GLU A 130 11.05 1.33 -6.72
N LEU A 131 11.33 0.11 -7.21
CA LEU A 131 12.36 -0.77 -6.63
C LEU A 131 13.75 -0.12 -6.62
N ARG A 132 14.14 0.51 -7.73
CA ARG A 132 15.39 1.29 -7.85
C ARG A 132 15.51 2.43 -6.84
N ARG A 133 14.40 2.84 -6.24
CA ARG A 133 14.30 4.01 -5.36
C ARG A 133 14.04 3.64 -3.90
N GLY A 134 14.07 2.34 -3.58
CA GLY A 134 13.95 1.83 -2.21
C GLY A 134 12.57 1.30 -1.84
N ALA A 135 11.65 1.14 -2.80
CA ALA A 135 10.47 0.33 -2.52
C ALA A 135 10.88 -1.14 -2.28
N VAL A 136 10.25 -1.79 -1.32
CA VAL A 136 10.43 -3.21 -0.98
C VAL A 136 9.27 -4.07 -1.45
N GLY A 137 8.60 -3.63 -2.50
CA GLY A 137 7.43 -4.29 -3.07
C GLY A 137 6.48 -3.28 -3.71
N THR A 138 5.35 -3.78 -4.19
CA THR A 138 4.27 -2.95 -4.73
C THR A 138 2.92 -3.52 -4.30
N MET A 139 1.88 -2.70 -4.32
CA MET A 139 0.48 -3.10 -4.21
C MET A 139 -0.16 -3.01 -5.60
N PRO A 140 -0.04 -4.06 -6.45
CA PRO A 140 -0.32 -3.95 -7.87
C PRO A 140 -1.77 -4.33 -8.23
N PHE A 141 -2.08 -4.29 -9.53
CA PHE A 141 -3.28 -4.95 -10.03
C PHE A 141 -3.24 -6.46 -9.73
N ALA A 142 -4.30 -6.97 -9.10
CA ALA A 142 -4.37 -8.35 -8.63
C ALA A 142 -4.64 -9.39 -9.74
N CYS A 143 -4.74 -8.98 -11.00
CA CYS A 143 -5.10 -9.88 -12.10
C CYS A 143 -3.92 -10.59 -12.76
N VAL A 144 -2.67 -10.29 -12.37
CA VAL A 144 -1.42 -10.95 -12.81
C VAL A 144 -0.36 -11.01 -11.70
N PRO A 145 -0.69 -11.50 -10.48
CA PRO A 145 0.23 -11.48 -9.34
C PRO A 145 1.52 -12.28 -9.57
N GLU A 146 1.44 -13.36 -10.37
CA GLU A 146 2.58 -14.19 -10.73
C GLU A 146 3.67 -13.44 -11.49
N MET A 147 3.29 -12.45 -12.31
CA MET A 147 4.24 -11.61 -13.04
C MET A 147 5.00 -10.72 -12.07
N PHE A 148 4.30 -10.01 -11.17
CA PHE A 148 4.94 -9.14 -10.19
C PHE A 148 5.87 -9.92 -9.25
N ARG A 149 5.46 -11.12 -8.84
CA ARG A 149 6.32 -12.02 -8.05
C ARG A 149 7.58 -12.40 -8.82
N LYS A 150 7.46 -12.79 -10.10
CA LYS A 150 8.63 -13.15 -10.91
C LYS A 150 9.59 -11.98 -11.11
N VAL A 151 9.05 -10.78 -11.39
CA VAL A 151 9.85 -9.54 -11.49
C VAL A 151 10.56 -9.25 -10.17
N TRP A 152 9.87 -9.38 -9.04
CA TRP A 152 10.45 -9.22 -7.70
C TRP A 152 11.60 -10.20 -7.47
N ASP A 153 11.39 -11.50 -7.70
CA ASP A 153 12.41 -12.53 -7.47
C ASP A 153 13.66 -12.27 -8.33
N LEU A 154 13.47 -11.98 -9.63
CA LEU A 154 14.58 -11.63 -10.53
C LEU A 154 15.35 -10.39 -10.07
N TYR A 155 14.64 -9.36 -9.62
CA TYR A 155 15.28 -8.15 -9.11
C TYR A 155 16.08 -8.41 -7.83
N GLN A 156 15.52 -9.18 -6.89
CA GLN A 156 16.20 -9.55 -5.64
C GLN A 156 17.44 -10.44 -5.88
N ASP A 157 17.42 -11.26 -6.94
CA ASP A 157 18.57 -12.07 -7.38
C ASP A 157 19.64 -11.25 -8.14
N GLY A 158 19.46 -9.92 -8.26
CA GLY A 158 20.37 -9.04 -9.00
C GLY A 158 20.26 -9.14 -10.52
N LYS A 159 19.25 -9.84 -11.04
CA LYS A 159 18.99 -10.05 -12.47
C LYS A 159 18.08 -8.98 -13.05
N GLU A 160 18.46 -7.72 -12.84
CA GLU A 160 17.62 -6.57 -13.16
C GLU A 160 17.21 -6.51 -14.65
N ALA A 161 18.12 -6.87 -15.57
CA ALA A 161 17.80 -6.90 -17.01
C ALA A 161 16.69 -7.92 -17.34
N GLU A 162 16.71 -9.10 -16.72
CA GLU A 162 15.67 -10.11 -16.88
C GLU A 162 14.34 -9.66 -16.24
N ALA A 163 14.42 -8.97 -15.09
CA ALA A 163 13.25 -8.39 -14.42
C ALA A 163 12.55 -7.35 -15.31
N ILE A 164 13.33 -6.46 -15.96
CA ILE A 164 12.83 -5.47 -16.92
C ILE A 164 12.19 -6.17 -18.12
N GLN A 165 12.87 -7.16 -18.70
CA GLN A 165 12.34 -7.91 -19.84
C GLN A 165 11.00 -8.58 -19.51
N GLU A 166 10.88 -9.17 -18.31
CA GLU A 166 9.62 -9.77 -17.87
C GLU A 166 8.54 -8.71 -17.66
N PHE A 167 8.87 -7.58 -17.02
CA PHE A 167 7.93 -6.49 -16.77
C PHE A 167 7.42 -5.86 -18.08
N ASP A 168 8.30 -5.60 -19.04
CA ASP A 168 8.00 -4.95 -20.33
C ASP A 168 6.99 -5.74 -21.17
N ARG A 169 7.01 -7.08 -21.08
CA ARG A 169 6.00 -7.93 -21.74
C ARG A 169 4.59 -7.53 -21.33
N PHE A 170 4.40 -7.17 -20.06
CA PHE A 170 3.10 -6.88 -19.46
C PHE A 170 2.71 -5.40 -19.48
N VAL A 171 3.62 -4.47 -19.81
CA VAL A 171 3.32 -3.03 -19.89
C VAL A 171 2.05 -2.70 -20.71
N PRO A 172 1.81 -3.32 -21.89
CA PRO A 172 0.56 -3.09 -22.62
C PRO A 172 -0.69 -3.49 -21.83
N LEU A 173 -0.63 -4.56 -21.04
CA LEU A 173 -1.74 -4.98 -20.17
C LEU A 173 -1.91 -4.01 -19.00
N LEU A 174 -0.83 -3.62 -18.33
CA LEU A 174 -0.91 -2.69 -17.18
C LEU A 174 -1.56 -1.35 -17.56
N LYS A 175 -1.34 -0.86 -18.79
CA LYS A 175 -1.99 0.34 -19.32
C LYS A 175 -3.52 0.19 -19.43
N THR A 176 -4.02 -0.96 -19.87
CA THR A 176 -5.47 -1.19 -19.98
C THR A 176 -6.11 -1.39 -18.60
N LEU A 177 -5.37 -1.96 -17.64
CA LEU A 177 -5.84 -2.15 -16.28
C LEU A 177 -6.11 -0.83 -15.54
N GLY A 178 -5.37 0.23 -15.88
CA GLY A 178 -5.65 1.60 -15.41
C GLY A 178 -7.06 2.11 -15.77
N GLN A 179 -7.73 1.47 -16.72
CA GLN A 179 -9.10 1.79 -17.15
C GLN A 179 -10.16 0.88 -16.49
N GLY A 180 -9.79 0.08 -15.48
CA GLY A 180 -10.74 -0.76 -14.73
C GLY A 180 -10.94 -2.17 -15.28
N MET A 181 -10.11 -2.62 -16.22
CA MET A 181 -10.25 -3.91 -16.93
C MET A 181 -9.85 -5.15 -16.12
N GLY A 182 -9.43 -5.01 -14.85
CA GLY A 182 -8.87 -6.12 -14.06
C GLY A 182 -9.80 -7.32 -13.87
N LYS A 183 -11.11 -7.08 -13.69
CA LYS A 183 -12.09 -8.16 -13.57
C LYS A 183 -12.22 -8.97 -14.85
N GLU A 184 -12.04 -8.33 -16.00
CA GLU A 184 -12.18 -8.95 -17.30
C GLU A 184 -10.97 -9.83 -17.64
N VAL A 185 -9.76 -9.38 -17.28
CA VAL A 185 -8.58 -10.26 -17.32
C VAL A 185 -8.82 -11.49 -16.45
N LEU A 186 -9.34 -11.34 -15.23
CA LEU A 186 -9.67 -12.48 -14.37
C LEU A 186 -10.75 -13.41 -14.97
N ARG A 187 -11.71 -12.88 -15.73
CA ARG A 187 -12.71 -13.68 -16.45
C ARG A 187 -12.08 -14.46 -17.60
N LEU A 188 -11.28 -13.81 -18.45
CA LEU A 188 -10.57 -14.48 -19.55
C LEU A 188 -9.60 -15.56 -19.07
N ARG A 189 -9.05 -15.38 -17.86
CA ARG A 189 -8.23 -16.37 -17.16
C ARG A 189 -9.03 -17.51 -16.50
N GLY A 190 -10.35 -17.49 -16.59
CA GLY A 190 -11.23 -18.50 -15.99
C GLY A 190 -11.40 -18.39 -14.47
N VAL A 191 -10.93 -17.32 -13.84
CA VAL A 191 -11.04 -17.10 -12.38
C VAL A 191 -12.44 -16.58 -12.02
N PHE A 192 -12.97 -15.65 -12.82
CA PHE A 192 -14.32 -15.10 -12.64
C PHE A 192 -15.29 -15.62 -13.68
N LYS A 193 -16.56 -15.73 -13.29
CA LYS A 193 -17.67 -16.05 -14.21
C LYS A 193 -18.27 -14.79 -14.85
N THR A 194 -18.28 -13.67 -14.11
CA THR A 194 -18.89 -12.41 -14.54
C THR A 194 -18.00 -11.23 -14.16
N VAL A 195 -18.19 -10.10 -14.84
CA VAL A 195 -17.41 -8.85 -14.62
C VAL A 195 -18.26 -7.69 -14.13
N ASN A 196 -19.42 -7.99 -13.57
CA ASN A 196 -20.39 -6.98 -13.16
C ASN A 196 -19.74 -5.92 -12.26
N VAL A 197 -19.98 -4.66 -12.60
CA VAL A 197 -19.61 -3.49 -11.81
C VAL A 197 -20.88 -2.90 -11.20
N ARG A 198 -20.73 -2.25 -10.04
CA ARG A 198 -21.84 -1.52 -9.43
C ARG A 198 -21.95 -0.16 -10.10
N HIS A 199 -23.16 0.30 -10.36
CA HIS A 199 -23.41 1.67 -10.84
C HIS A 199 -22.73 2.69 -9.89
N PRO A 200 -22.10 3.77 -10.41
CA PRO A 200 -22.16 4.30 -11.77
C PRO A 200 -21.09 3.80 -12.75
N ALA A 201 -20.32 2.76 -12.40
CA ALA A 201 -19.30 2.25 -13.31
C ALA A 201 -19.95 1.60 -14.54
N SER A 202 -19.43 1.93 -15.73
CA SER A 202 -19.86 1.36 -17.01
C SER A 202 -18.94 0.22 -17.44
N PRO A 203 -19.46 -0.83 -18.07
CA PRO A 203 -18.63 -1.84 -18.72
C PRO A 203 -17.88 -1.22 -19.92
N PRO A 204 -16.73 -1.81 -20.30
CA PRO A 204 -16.02 -1.42 -21.53
C PRO A 204 -16.86 -1.71 -22.78
N ASP A 205 -16.60 -0.96 -23.86
CA ASP A 205 -17.18 -1.26 -25.17
C ASP A 205 -16.51 -2.49 -25.84
N ASP A 206 -17.15 -3.00 -26.90
CA ASP A 206 -16.69 -4.21 -27.61
C ASP A 206 -15.28 -4.05 -28.21
N ARG A 207 -14.88 -2.85 -28.61
CA ARG A 207 -13.56 -2.59 -29.20
C ARG A 207 -12.47 -2.68 -28.14
N THR A 208 -12.66 -1.96 -27.04
CA THR A 208 -11.80 -1.99 -25.84
C THR A 208 -11.65 -3.42 -25.33
N PHE A 209 -12.76 -4.17 -25.34
CA PHE A 209 -12.76 -5.58 -24.95
C PHE A 209 -11.90 -6.46 -25.87
N ASN A 210 -12.03 -6.30 -27.20
CA ASN A 210 -11.24 -7.06 -28.17
C ASN A 210 -9.74 -6.72 -28.14
N GLU A 211 -9.40 -5.45 -27.95
CA GLU A 211 -8.01 -5.00 -27.79
C GLU A 211 -7.35 -5.64 -26.56
N MET A 212 -8.06 -5.64 -25.42
CA MET A 212 -7.58 -6.28 -24.20
C MET A 212 -7.45 -7.80 -24.37
N ARG A 213 -8.40 -8.48 -25.05
CA ARG A 213 -8.31 -9.93 -25.29
C ARG A 213 -7.04 -10.29 -26.07
N THR A 214 -6.75 -9.54 -27.13
CA THR A 214 -5.54 -9.71 -27.95
C THR A 214 -4.26 -9.64 -27.09
N ILE A 215 -4.22 -8.74 -26.10
CA ILE A 215 -3.08 -8.61 -25.20
C ILE A 215 -2.99 -9.85 -24.27
N VAL A 216 -4.11 -10.31 -23.72
CA VAL A 216 -4.18 -11.47 -22.82
C VAL A 216 -3.75 -12.76 -23.53
N GLU A 217 -4.19 -12.95 -24.79
CA GLU A 217 -3.79 -14.07 -25.65
C GLU A 217 -2.29 -14.04 -25.94
N ARG A 218 -1.73 -12.88 -26.33
CA ARG A 218 -0.28 -12.72 -26.56
C ARG A 218 0.57 -13.00 -25.32
N LEU A 219 0.01 -12.77 -24.13
CA LEU A 219 0.65 -13.07 -22.86
C LEU A 219 0.42 -14.51 -22.38
N GLU A 220 -0.30 -15.31 -23.16
CA GLU A 220 -0.59 -16.73 -22.87
C GLU A 220 -1.26 -16.90 -21.49
N LEU A 221 -2.12 -15.95 -21.11
CA LEU A 221 -2.78 -15.96 -19.81
C LEU A 221 -4.10 -16.76 -19.81
N THR A 222 -4.60 -17.14 -20.99
CA THR A 222 -5.82 -17.95 -21.11
C THR A 222 -5.57 -19.40 -20.67
N PRO A 223 -6.55 -20.07 -20.05
CA PRO A 223 -6.42 -21.50 -19.75
C PRO A 223 -6.27 -22.31 -21.05
N ALA A 224 -5.48 -23.38 -21.00
CA ALA A 224 -5.23 -24.28 -22.14
C ALA A 224 -6.50 -24.92 -22.76
N SER A 225 -7.67 -24.79 -22.11
CA SER A 225 -8.96 -25.32 -22.55
C SER A 225 -9.87 -24.28 -23.25
N VAL A 226 -9.37 -23.06 -23.53
CA VAL A 226 -10.16 -21.95 -24.11
C VAL A 226 -9.55 -21.45 -25.44
N ALA A 227 -8.66 -22.24 -26.06
CA ALA A 227 -8.12 -21.99 -27.40
C ALA A 227 -8.85 -22.81 -28.46
#